data_AF-A0AAD6TKV2-F1
#
_entry.id   AF-A0AAD6TKV2-F1
#
_cell.length_a   1.000
_cell.length_b   1.000
_cell.length_c   1.000
_cell.angle_alpha   90.00
_cell.angle_beta   90.00
_cell.angle_gamma   90.00
#
_symmetry.space_group_name_H-M   'P 1'
#
loop_
_entity.id
_entity.type
_entity.pdbx_description
1 polymer ?
#
loop_
_entity_poly.entity_id
_entity_poly.type
_entity_poly.pdbx_seq_one_letter_code
_entity_poly.pdbx_strand_id
1 'polypeptide(L)'
;MEHVNWDGTVAAIEEKGGKAGRDWLKDKQSTHFAFQAICWERSFIPWAIWKAGDSHTNLVESVHRDVNHHGVHCSLYSALQKGQAFDSFKMRTLEVFETYGVRPTYRSGHISENAFTNLRRRDNAQRRILLAQDQIIMKYNHKLTSSYEHLLRSREKIVHKLKTNYAHYDISDQVQKLVQTAEKALEAYNKVKMEGVDLLNTGTGKVNIVSLDD
;
A
#
# COMPACT_ATOMS: atom_id res chain seq x y z
N MET A 1 2.95 -30.30 12.37
CA MET A 1 3.28 -29.76 13.70
C MET A 1 2.48 -30.59 14.68
N GLU A 2 3.18 -31.30 15.54
CA GLU A 2 2.63 -31.94 16.73
C GLU A 2 2.75 -30.91 17.87
N HIS A 3 1.74 -30.79 18.71
CA HIS A 3 1.76 -29.78 19.76
C HIS A 3 1.77 -30.46 21.13
N VAL A 4 2.96 -30.50 21.75
CA VAL A 4 3.26 -31.21 23.01
C VAL A 4 2.23 -30.99 24.12
N ASN A 5 1.65 -29.79 24.24
CA ASN A 5 0.59 -29.50 25.20
C ASN A 5 -0.50 -28.59 24.62
N TRP A 6 -1.36 -29.15 23.77
CA TRP A 6 -2.41 -28.40 23.08
C TRP A 6 -3.37 -27.71 24.06
N ASP A 7 -3.88 -28.45 25.04
CA ASP A 7 -4.89 -27.95 25.97
C ASP A 7 -4.31 -26.85 26.86
N GLY A 8 -3.04 -26.97 27.26
CA GLY A 8 -2.33 -25.91 27.99
C GLY A 8 -2.14 -24.63 27.16
N THR A 9 -1.88 -24.75 25.86
CA THR A 9 -1.79 -23.57 24.97
C THR A 9 -3.13 -22.89 24.78
N VAL A 10 -4.21 -23.66 24.61
CA VAL A 10 -5.57 -23.12 24.53
C VAL A 10 -5.93 -22.35 25.81
N ALA A 11 -5.67 -22.94 26.98
CA ALA A 11 -5.89 -22.28 28.27
C ALA A 11 -5.03 -21.02 28.42
N ALA A 12 -3.77 -21.06 27.99
CA ALA A 12 -2.88 -19.90 28.04
C ALA A 12 -3.35 -18.75 27.12
N ILE A 13 -3.91 -19.05 25.94
CA ILE A 13 -4.50 -18.04 25.04
C ILE A 13 -5.74 -17.42 25.67
N GLU A 14 -6.56 -18.23 26.34
CA GLU A 14 -7.77 -17.78 27.02
C GLU A 14 -7.45 -16.85 28.20
N GLU A 15 -6.44 -17.21 28.99
CA GLU A 15 -6.03 -16.48 30.18
C GLU A 15 -5.22 -15.21 29.85
N LYS A 16 -4.20 -15.33 28.97
CA LYS A 16 -3.27 -14.23 28.66
C LYS A 16 -3.76 -13.32 27.53
N GLY A 17 -4.59 -13.82 26.63
CA GLY A 17 -5.10 -13.07 25.47
C GLY A 17 -6.28 -12.14 25.79
N GLY A 18 -6.83 -12.22 27.00
CA GLY A 18 -7.98 -11.39 27.42
C GLY A 18 -9.20 -11.57 26.51
N LYS A 19 -9.95 -10.49 26.27
CA LYS A 19 -11.16 -10.54 25.42
C LYS A 19 -10.83 -10.97 23.99
N ALA A 20 -9.75 -10.44 23.40
CA ALA A 20 -9.35 -10.77 22.03
C ALA A 20 -8.95 -12.25 21.88
N GLY A 21 -8.23 -12.80 22.86
CA GLY A 21 -7.87 -14.23 22.88
C GLY A 21 -9.10 -15.13 22.97
N ARG A 22 -10.06 -14.80 23.85
CA ARG A 22 -11.34 -15.54 23.97
C ARG A 22 -12.19 -15.48 22.72
N ASP A 23 -12.34 -14.29 22.13
CA ASP A 23 -13.12 -14.09 20.90
C ASP A 23 -12.48 -14.85 19.73
N TRP A 24 -11.14 -14.82 19.63
CA TRP A 24 -10.39 -15.60 18.64
C TRP A 24 -10.56 -17.10 18.86
N LEU A 25 -10.46 -17.60 20.11
CA LEU A 25 -10.62 -19.01 20.41
C LEU A 25 -12.03 -19.50 20.07
N LYS A 26 -13.05 -18.71 20.42
CA LYS A 26 -14.45 -19.00 20.09
C LYS A 26 -14.68 -19.03 18.59
N ASP A 27 -14.10 -18.10 17.84
CA ASP A 27 -14.12 -18.10 16.37
C ASP A 27 -13.53 -19.41 15.83
N LYS A 28 -12.34 -19.82 16.29
CA LYS A 28 -11.67 -21.06 15.85
C LYS A 28 -12.37 -22.35 16.32
N GLN A 29 -13.04 -22.34 17.47
CA GLN A 29 -13.86 -23.46 17.91
C GLN A 29 -15.16 -23.58 17.11
N SER A 30 -15.77 -22.45 16.75
CA SER A 30 -16.98 -22.41 15.93
C SER A 30 -16.72 -22.85 14.49
N THR A 31 -15.52 -22.58 13.98
CA THR A 31 -15.04 -23.19 12.73
C THR A 31 -14.46 -24.57 13.03
N HIS A 32 -15.32 -25.59 13.02
CA HIS A 32 -14.99 -26.99 13.34
C HIS A 32 -13.73 -27.59 12.66
N PHE A 33 -13.19 -26.95 11.62
CA PHE A 33 -12.00 -27.38 10.88
C PHE A 33 -10.71 -26.60 11.23
N ALA A 34 -10.80 -25.46 11.91
CA ALA A 34 -9.65 -24.56 12.06
C ALA A 34 -8.50 -25.18 12.87
N PHE A 35 -8.81 -25.85 13.98
CA PHE A 35 -7.79 -26.52 14.79
C PHE A 35 -7.21 -27.77 14.13
N GLN A 36 -8.00 -28.46 13.31
CA GLN A 36 -7.54 -29.62 12.54
C GLN A 36 -6.58 -29.19 11.42
N ALA A 37 -6.72 -27.97 10.89
CA ALA A 37 -5.79 -27.39 9.94
C ALA A 37 -4.47 -26.95 10.61
N ILE A 38 -4.54 -26.44 11.86
CA ILE A 38 -3.37 -25.92 12.59
C ILE A 38 -2.55 -27.05 13.25
N CYS A 39 -3.22 -28.06 13.81
CA CYS A 39 -2.58 -29.17 14.53
C CYS A 39 -2.90 -30.50 13.85
N TRP A 40 -1.85 -31.20 13.40
CA TRP A 40 -2.01 -32.47 12.71
C TRP A 40 -2.67 -33.54 13.57
N GLU A 41 -2.34 -33.61 14.86
CA GLU A 41 -2.88 -34.61 15.79
C GLU A 41 -4.40 -34.48 16.00
N ARG A 42 -4.95 -33.29 15.72
CA ARG A 42 -6.40 -33.04 15.72
C ARG A 42 -7.03 -33.28 14.35
N SER A 43 -6.22 -33.45 13.30
CA SER A 43 -6.65 -33.77 11.94
C SER A 43 -6.79 -35.28 11.74
N PHE A 44 -7.73 -35.70 10.90
CA PHE A 44 -7.82 -37.10 10.44
C PHE A 44 -6.99 -37.34 9.17
N ILE A 45 -6.07 -36.42 8.83
CA ILE A 45 -5.29 -36.45 7.58
C ILE A 45 -4.02 -37.29 7.82
N PRO A 46 -3.69 -38.26 6.97
CA PRO A 46 -2.44 -39.00 7.09
C PRO A 46 -1.21 -38.08 7.09
N TRP A 47 -0.23 -38.34 7.96
CA TRP A 47 0.95 -37.48 8.16
C TRP A 47 1.69 -37.16 6.86
N ALA A 48 1.87 -38.16 5.99
CA ALA A 48 2.55 -37.98 4.70
C ALA A 48 1.84 -36.95 3.80
N ILE A 49 0.51 -36.90 3.84
CA ILE A 49 -0.32 -35.96 3.08
C ILE A 49 -0.29 -34.59 3.74
N TRP A 50 -0.42 -34.53 5.07
CA TRP A 50 -0.38 -33.29 5.83
C TRP A 50 0.97 -32.56 5.66
N LYS A 51 2.08 -33.31 5.64
CA LYS A 51 3.43 -32.78 5.43
C LYS A 51 3.70 -32.34 3.98
N ALA A 52 2.98 -32.91 3.01
CA ALA A 52 3.11 -32.54 1.60
C ALA A 52 2.46 -31.17 1.27
N GLY A 53 1.64 -30.63 2.18
CA GLY A 53 1.10 -29.28 2.07
C GLY A 53 2.21 -28.24 2.22
N ASP A 54 2.45 -27.47 1.16
CA ASP A 54 3.43 -26.39 1.17
C ASP A 54 3.05 -25.31 2.18
N SER A 55 4.02 -24.64 2.83
CA SER A 55 3.79 -23.72 3.97
C SER A 55 3.08 -22.40 3.59
N HIS A 56 2.57 -22.30 2.36
CA HIS A 56 1.89 -21.14 1.83
C HIS A 56 0.40 -21.21 2.22
N THR A 57 0.12 -20.58 3.35
CA THR A 57 -1.09 -20.66 4.16
C THR A 57 -2.42 -20.46 3.40
N ASN A 58 -2.51 -19.57 2.42
CA ASN A 58 -3.82 -19.23 1.85
C ASN A 58 -4.42 -20.30 0.92
N LEU A 59 -3.59 -20.98 0.12
CA LEU A 59 -4.08 -21.95 -0.88
C LEU A 59 -4.42 -23.28 -0.20
N VAL A 60 -3.53 -23.74 0.67
CA VAL A 60 -3.70 -24.96 1.47
C VAL A 60 -4.89 -24.81 2.43
N GLU A 61 -5.06 -23.66 3.09
CA GLU A 61 -6.27 -23.40 3.91
C GLU A 61 -7.56 -23.40 3.09
N SER A 62 -7.55 -22.87 1.86
CA SER A 62 -8.74 -22.89 1.00
C SER A 62 -9.09 -24.32 0.55
N VAL A 63 -8.09 -25.12 0.18
CA VAL A 63 -8.30 -26.51 -0.24
C VAL A 63 -8.76 -27.37 0.95
N HIS A 64 -8.16 -27.21 2.13
CA HIS A 64 -8.61 -27.91 3.33
C HIS A 64 -10.00 -27.46 3.77
N ARG A 65 -10.34 -26.17 3.64
CA ARG A 65 -11.69 -25.67 3.89
C ARG A 65 -12.69 -26.32 2.94
N ASP A 66 -12.41 -26.39 1.65
CA ASP A 66 -13.33 -26.96 0.67
C ASP A 66 -13.53 -28.46 0.90
N VAL A 67 -12.45 -29.20 1.19
CA VAL A 67 -12.51 -30.63 1.52
C VAL A 67 -13.32 -30.86 2.81
N ASN A 68 -13.06 -30.08 3.86
CA ASN A 68 -13.76 -30.23 5.14
C ASN A 68 -15.20 -29.68 5.10
N HIS A 69 -15.51 -28.70 4.25
CA HIS A 69 -16.85 -28.15 4.14
C HIS A 69 -17.75 -28.98 3.22
N HIS A 70 -17.22 -29.51 2.12
CA HIS A 70 -17.97 -30.33 1.18
C HIS A 70 -17.99 -31.82 1.54
N GLY A 71 -17.01 -32.30 2.30
CA GLY A 71 -16.87 -33.70 2.71
C GLY A 71 -17.59 -34.07 4.01
N VAL A 72 -17.87 -33.12 4.90
CA VAL A 72 -18.54 -33.39 6.18
C VAL A 72 -20.05 -33.58 5.94
N HIS A 73 -20.59 -34.70 6.41
CA HIS A 73 -21.95 -35.19 6.18
C HIS A 73 -22.30 -35.62 4.74
N CYS A 74 -21.32 -35.79 3.85
CA CYS A 74 -21.56 -36.45 2.58
C CYS A 74 -21.67 -37.96 2.81
N SER A 75 -22.88 -38.53 2.63
CA SER A 75 -23.02 -39.98 2.48
C SER A 75 -22.19 -40.42 1.27
N LEU A 76 -21.69 -41.66 1.28
CA LEU A 76 -20.90 -42.23 0.18
C LEU A 76 -21.58 -42.01 -1.19
N TYR A 77 -22.90 -42.16 -1.22
CA TYR A 77 -23.72 -41.91 -2.40
C TYR A 77 -23.68 -40.44 -2.86
N SER A 78 -23.87 -39.48 -1.94
CA SER A 78 -23.83 -38.06 -2.28
C SER A 78 -22.43 -37.58 -2.71
N ALA A 79 -21.37 -38.18 -2.15
CA ALA A 79 -20.00 -37.94 -2.59
C ALA A 79 -19.77 -38.44 -4.03
N LEU A 80 -20.23 -39.66 -4.34
CA LEU A 80 -20.15 -40.22 -5.70
C LEU A 80 -20.91 -39.35 -6.70
N GLN A 81 -22.13 -38.95 -6.36
CA GLN A 81 -22.96 -38.11 -7.24
C GLN A 81 -22.32 -36.73 -7.49
N LYS A 82 -21.78 -36.08 -6.44
CA LYS A 82 -21.08 -34.81 -6.59
C LYS A 82 -19.78 -34.94 -7.38
N GLY A 83 -19.03 -36.02 -7.18
CA GLY A 83 -17.83 -36.33 -7.98
C GLY A 83 -18.17 -36.48 -9.46
N GLN A 84 -19.17 -37.31 -9.78
CA GLN A 84 -19.64 -37.48 -11.16
C GLN A 84 -20.12 -36.17 -11.79
N ALA A 85 -20.85 -35.34 -11.04
CA ALA A 85 -21.32 -34.04 -11.52
C ALA A 85 -20.14 -33.08 -11.78
N PHE A 86 -19.14 -33.07 -10.90
CA PHE A 86 -17.93 -32.26 -11.06
C PHE A 86 -17.12 -32.70 -12.29
N ASP A 87 -16.89 -34.00 -12.45
CA ASP A 87 -16.17 -34.55 -13.60
C ASP A 87 -16.90 -34.23 -14.91
N SER A 88 -18.23 -34.44 -14.94
CA SER A 88 -19.06 -34.10 -16.10
C SER A 88 -18.97 -32.62 -16.45
N PHE A 89 -19.01 -31.74 -15.44
CA PHE A 89 -18.86 -30.30 -15.63
C PHE A 89 -17.47 -29.94 -16.19
N LYS A 90 -16.41 -30.57 -15.69
CA LYS A 90 -15.04 -30.36 -16.18
C LYS A 90 -14.87 -30.80 -17.61
N MET A 91 -15.37 -31.98 -17.97
CA MET A 91 -15.31 -32.48 -19.36
C MET A 91 -16.06 -31.56 -20.32
N ARG A 92 -17.27 -31.12 -19.96
CA ARG A 92 -18.04 -30.18 -20.79
C ARG A 92 -17.38 -28.81 -20.92
N THR A 93 -16.71 -28.35 -19.87
CA THR A 93 -15.92 -27.12 -19.89
C THR A 93 -14.75 -27.22 -20.87
N LEU A 94 -14.05 -28.36 -20.89
CA LEU A 94 -12.96 -28.61 -21.83
C LEU A 94 -13.48 -28.68 -23.27
N GLU A 95 -14.59 -29.38 -23.50
CA GLU A 95 -15.24 -29.47 -24.81
C GLU A 95 -15.63 -28.08 -25.35
N VAL A 96 -16.20 -27.23 -24.50
CA VAL A 96 -16.55 -25.84 -24.86
C VAL A 96 -15.29 -25.03 -25.19
N PHE A 97 -14.20 -25.24 -24.46
CA PHE A 97 -12.93 -24.59 -24.75
C PHE A 97 -12.32 -25.06 -26.08
N GLU A 98 -12.35 -26.37 -26.37
CA GLU A 98 -11.84 -26.92 -27.63
C GLU A 98 -12.69 -26.48 -28.83
N THR A 99 -14.02 -26.48 -28.69
CA THR A 99 -14.95 -26.18 -29.78
C THR A 99 -15.03 -24.68 -30.08
N TYR A 100 -15.09 -23.85 -29.04
CA TYR A 100 -15.39 -22.42 -29.18
C TYR A 100 -14.24 -21.51 -28.71
N GLY A 101 -13.17 -22.05 -28.13
CA GLY A 101 -12.10 -21.27 -27.52
C GLY A 101 -12.51 -20.56 -26.22
N VAL A 102 -13.72 -20.79 -25.71
CA VAL A 102 -14.26 -20.10 -24.54
C VAL A 102 -13.71 -20.74 -23.27
N ARG A 103 -12.92 -19.97 -22.52
CA ARG A 103 -12.33 -20.44 -21.26
C ARG A 103 -13.34 -20.35 -20.11
N PRO A 104 -13.28 -21.28 -19.13
CA PRO A 104 -14.11 -21.21 -17.93
C PRO A 104 -13.84 -19.98 -17.07
N THR A 105 -12.65 -19.41 -17.18
CA THR A 105 -12.23 -18.22 -16.43
C THR A 105 -11.78 -17.14 -17.39
N TYR A 106 -12.12 -15.89 -17.06
CA TYR A 106 -11.64 -14.71 -17.78
C TYR A 106 -10.12 -14.52 -17.74
N ARG A 107 -9.44 -15.25 -16.85
CA ARG A 107 -7.97 -15.31 -16.80
C ARG A 107 -7.55 -16.60 -17.48
N SER A 108 -6.69 -16.51 -18.49
CA SER A 108 -6.13 -17.70 -19.13
C SER A 108 -5.06 -18.36 -18.27
N GLY A 109 -4.51 -17.63 -17.28
CA GLY A 109 -3.39 -18.10 -16.47
C GLY A 109 -2.09 -18.25 -17.27
N HIS A 110 -2.10 -17.82 -18.53
CA HIS A 110 -0.93 -17.85 -19.41
C HIS A 110 0.15 -16.93 -18.85
N ILE A 111 1.42 -17.32 -19.04
CA ILE A 111 2.59 -16.60 -18.51
C ILE A 111 2.59 -15.13 -18.96
N SER A 112 2.13 -14.86 -20.18
CA SER A 112 2.02 -13.50 -20.72
C SER A 112 1.05 -12.60 -19.94
N GLU A 113 -0.09 -13.13 -19.46
CA GLU A 113 -1.04 -12.36 -18.65
C GLU A 113 -0.45 -12.01 -17.28
N ASN A 114 0.26 -12.95 -16.67
CA ASN A 114 0.97 -12.73 -15.41
C ASN A 114 2.09 -11.70 -15.60
N ALA A 115 2.87 -11.82 -16.68
CA ALA A 115 3.90 -10.86 -17.03
C ALA A 115 3.32 -9.45 -17.25
N PHE A 116 2.24 -9.33 -18.03
CA PHE A 116 1.56 -8.06 -18.26
C PHE A 116 1.01 -7.44 -16.97
N THR A 117 0.36 -8.25 -16.13
CA THR A 117 -0.17 -7.79 -14.84
C THR A 117 0.95 -7.31 -13.93
N ASN A 118 2.08 -8.01 -13.89
CA ASN A 118 3.24 -7.62 -13.11
C ASN A 118 3.88 -6.32 -13.64
N LEU A 119 4.02 -6.17 -14.96
CA LEU A 119 4.49 -4.93 -15.59
C LEU A 119 3.57 -3.76 -15.22
N ARG A 120 2.25 -3.94 -15.36
CA ARG A 120 1.26 -2.92 -14.99
C ARG A 120 1.32 -2.56 -13.51
N ARG A 121 1.54 -3.52 -12.62
CA ARG A 121 1.71 -3.28 -11.17
C ARG A 121 2.98 -2.47 -10.89
N ARG A 122 4.10 -2.80 -11.54
CA ARG A 122 5.36 -2.06 -11.41
C ARG A 122 5.23 -0.63 -11.91
N ASP A 123 4.64 -0.45 -13.09
CA ASP A 123 4.36 0.86 -13.67
C ASP A 123 3.47 1.71 -12.74
N ASN A 124 2.37 1.16 -12.24
CA ASN A 124 1.51 1.86 -11.28
C ASN A 124 2.21 2.20 -9.96
N ALA A 125 3.15 1.36 -9.51
CA ALA A 125 3.94 1.67 -8.32
C ALA A 125 4.92 2.82 -8.58
N GLN A 126 5.65 2.78 -9.69
CA GLN A 126 6.55 3.86 -10.11
C GLN A 126 5.79 5.17 -10.32
N ARG A 127 4.67 5.15 -11.03
CA ARG A 127 3.82 6.31 -11.26
C ARG A 127 3.36 6.97 -9.96
N ARG A 128 2.99 6.18 -8.94
CA ARG A 128 2.63 6.73 -7.62
C ARG A 128 3.80 7.45 -6.93
N ILE A 129 5.00 6.91 -7.04
CA ILE A 129 6.22 7.54 -6.49
C ILE A 129 6.48 8.87 -7.21
N LEU A 130 6.42 8.88 -8.55
CA LEU A 130 6.64 10.10 -9.33
C LEU A 130 5.58 11.18 -9.05
N LEU A 131 4.31 10.80 -8.92
CA LEU A 131 3.24 11.73 -8.54
C LEU A 131 3.42 12.30 -7.13
N ALA A 132 3.94 11.50 -6.18
CA ALA A 132 4.25 11.98 -4.84
C ALA A 132 5.41 12.99 -4.87
N GLN A 133 6.43 12.76 -5.72
CA GLN A 133 7.50 13.73 -5.95
C GLN A 133 6.97 15.02 -6.58
N ASP A 134 6.08 14.95 -7.56
CA ASP A 134 5.44 16.14 -8.14
C ASP A 134 4.72 16.99 -7.07
N GLN A 135 4.02 16.35 -6.12
CA GLN A 135 3.38 17.06 -5.01
C GLN A 135 4.38 17.77 -4.10
N ILE A 136 5.57 17.18 -3.90
CA ILE A 136 6.65 17.81 -3.15
C ILE A 136 7.16 19.04 -3.92
N ILE A 137 7.38 18.91 -5.23
CA ILE A 137 7.79 20.02 -6.10
C ILE A 137 6.75 21.15 -6.07
N MET A 138 5.45 20.84 -6.13
CA MET A 138 4.40 21.85 -6.03
C MET A 138 4.43 22.62 -4.70
N LYS A 139 4.60 21.91 -3.58
CA LYS A 139 4.74 22.54 -2.25
C LYS A 139 5.99 23.41 -2.17
N TYR A 140 7.09 22.92 -2.74
CA TYR A 140 8.35 23.66 -2.83
C TYR A 140 8.18 24.94 -3.65
N ASN A 141 7.58 24.86 -4.84
CA ASN A 141 7.31 26.03 -5.69
C ASN A 141 6.46 27.06 -4.96
N HIS A 142 5.41 26.64 -4.25
CA HIS A 142 4.60 27.56 -3.45
C HIS A 142 5.43 28.26 -2.35
N LYS A 143 6.30 27.51 -1.66
CA LYS A 143 7.22 28.07 -0.65
C LYS A 143 8.20 29.07 -1.28
N LEU A 144 8.73 28.77 -2.46
CA LEU A 144 9.66 29.63 -3.20
C LEU A 144 9.00 30.93 -3.66
N THR A 145 7.79 30.84 -4.22
CA THR A 145 7.01 32.02 -4.61
C THR A 145 6.69 32.89 -3.40
N SER A 146 6.25 32.29 -2.29
CA SER A 146 5.92 33.02 -1.06
C SER A 146 7.14 33.73 -0.46
N SER A 147 8.31 33.09 -0.43
CA SER A 147 9.53 33.73 0.06
C SER A 147 10.01 34.87 -0.85
N TYR A 148 9.87 34.70 -2.17
CA TYR A 148 10.16 35.74 -3.15
C TYR A 148 9.22 36.96 -3.02
N GLU A 149 7.92 36.73 -2.88
CA GLU A 149 6.94 37.81 -2.63
C GLU A 149 7.25 38.57 -1.34
N HIS A 150 7.66 37.86 -0.28
CA HIS A 150 8.05 38.50 0.98
C HIS A 150 9.28 39.39 0.80
N LEU A 151 10.28 38.93 0.05
CA LEU A 151 11.47 39.72 -0.32
C LEU A 151 11.08 40.98 -1.09
N LEU A 152 10.22 40.84 -2.11
CA LEU A 152 9.73 41.98 -2.90
C LEU A 152 9.01 43.00 -2.02
N ARG A 153 8.06 42.58 -1.18
CA ARG A 153 7.33 43.46 -0.26
C ARG A 153 8.27 44.18 0.73
N SER A 154 9.29 43.49 1.24
CA SER A 154 10.30 44.12 2.10
C SER A 154 11.11 45.19 1.37
N ARG A 155 11.50 44.94 0.11
CA ARG A 155 12.20 45.92 -0.73
C ARG A 155 11.32 47.12 -1.08
N GLU A 156 10.06 46.89 -1.43
CA GLU A 156 9.09 47.95 -1.73
C GLU A 156 8.88 48.89 -0.54
N LYS A 157 8.82 48.37 0.69
CA LYS A 157 8.72 49.18 1.91
C LYS A 157 9.90 50.14 2.06
N ILE A 158 11.12 49.70 1.74
CA ILE A 158 12.31 50.55 1.75
C ILE A 158 12.14 51.68 0.73
N VAL A 159 11.82 51.35 -0.53
CA VAL A 159 11.65 52.34 -1.60
C VAL A 159 10.54 53.33 -1.29
N HIS A 160 9.41 52.86 -0.78
CA HIS A 160 8.28 53.71 -0.42
C HIS A 160 8.65 54.67 0.73
N LYS A 161 9.38 54.19 1.74
CA LYS A 161 9.84 55.02 2.87
C LYS A 161 10.86 56.06 2.42
N LEU A 162 11.77 55.70 1.51
CA LEU A 162 12.71 56.64 0.90
C LEU A 162 12.00 57.71 0.08
N LYS A 163 10.98 57.34 -0.71
CA LYS A 163 10.18 58.28 -1.53
C LYS A 163 9.34 59.24 -0.70
N THR A 164 8.69 58.76 0.35
CA THR A 164 7.79 59.59 1.18
C THR A 164 8.52 60.57 2.09
N ASN A 165 9.74 60.25 2.50
CA ASN A 165 10.48 61.03 3.49
C ASN A 165 11.67 61.83 2.92
N TYR A 166 11.68 62.17 1.63
CA TYR A 166 12.76 62.97 1.01
C TYR A 166 13.11 64.31 1.71
N ALA A 167 12.31 64.77 2.69
CA ALA A 167 12.42 66.08 3.32
C ALA A 167 12.91 66.08 4.80
N HIS A 168 13.17 64.94 5.45
CA HIS A 168 13.57 64.90 6.88
C HIS A 168 14.90 64.17 7.09
N TYR A 169 15.82 64.74 7.87
CA TYR A 169 17.18 64.25 8.02
C TYR A 169 17.32 63.06 9.01
N ASP A 170 16.25 62.71 9.73
CA ASP A 170 16.29 61.83 10.92
C ASP A 170 15.86 60.37 10.64
N ILE A 171 16.02 59.89 9.39
CA ILE A 171 15.42 58.64 8.90
C ILE A 171 16.34 57.42 9.04
N SER A 172 17.62 57.64 9.37
CA SER A 172 18.69 56.63 9.27
C SER A 172 18.37 55.34 10.03
N ASP A 173 17.90 55.42 11.28
CA ASP A 173 17.68 54.23 12.12
C ASP A 173 16.47 53.37 11.66
N GLN A 174 15.40 54.00 11.17
CA GLN A 174 14.24 53.27 10.64
C GLN A 174 14.55 52.59 9.30
N VAL A 175 15.29 53.27 8.41
CA VAL A 175 15.71 52.69 7.13
C VAL A 175 16.71 51.56 7.36
N GLN A 176 17.65 51.70 8.30
CA GLN A 176 18.55 50.61 8.68
C GLN A 176 17.78 49.37 9.15
N LYS A 177 16.75 49.53 10.00
CA LYS A 177 15.89 48.40 10.41
C LYS A 177 15.19 47.75 9.22
N LEU A 178 14.68 48.54 8.28
CA LEU A 178 14.03 48.01 7.06
C LEU A 178 15.02 47.27 6.15
N VAL A 179 16.24 47.80 5.98
CA VAL A 179 17.31 47.14 5.22
C VAL A 179 17.66 45.79 5.86
N GLN A 180 17.85 45.73 7.18
CA GLN A 180 18.09 44.46 7.89
C GLN A 180 16.94 43.46 7.71
N THR A 181 15.68 43.92 7.68
CA THR A 181 14.55 43.03 7.40
C THR A 181 14.53 42.50 5.96
N ALA A 182 14.99 43.30 5.00
CA ALA A 182 15.11 42.87 3.60
C ALA A 182 16.29 41.91 3.39
N GLU A 183 17.41 42.11 4.09
CA GLU A 183 18.56 41.19 4.09
C GLU A 183 18.15 39.82 4.65
N LYS A 184 17.45 39.79 5.79
CA LYS A 184 16.91 38.53 6.34
C LYS A 184 15.93 37.84 5.38
N ALA A 185 15.12 38.61 4.66
CA ALA A 185 14.20 38.06 3.65
C ALA A 185 14.97 37.49 2.44
N LEU A 186 16.08 38.12 2.05
CA LEU A 186 16.98 37.62 0.99
C LEU A 186 17.68 36.33 1.41
N GLU A 187 18.20 36.25 2.63
CA GLU A 187 18.79 35.02 3.18
C GLU A 187 17.76 33.87 3.23
N ALA A 188 16.52 34.17 3.67
CA ALA A 188 15.44 33.19 3.69
C ALA A 188 15.08 32.69 2.28
N TYR A 189 15.01 33.58 1.29
CA TYR A 189 14.79 33.21 -0.11
C TYR A 189 15.92 32.33 -0.65
N ASN A 190 17.18 32.72 -0.45
CA ASN A 190 18.35 31.96 -0.88
C ASN A 190 18.41 30.58 -0.25
N LYS A 191 18.05 30.48 1.04
CA LYS A 191 17.96 29.19 1.73
C LYS A 191 16.95 28.27 1.07
N VAL A 192 15.74 28.78 0.79
CA VAL A 192 14.71 27.99 0.10
C VAL A 192 15.18 27.60 -1.30
N LYS A 193 15.79 28.52 -2.05
CA LYS A 193 16.33 28.26 -3.39
C LYS A 193 17.37 27.11 -3.40
N MET A 194 18.26 27.08 -2.40
CA MET A 194 19.26 26.02 -2.26
C MET A 194 18.64 24.66 -1.89
N GLU A 195 17.56 24.64 -1.09
CA GLU A 195 16.83 23.41 -0.75
C GLU A 195 16.21 22.72 -1.98
N GLY A 196 16.00 23.45 -3.09
CA GLY A 196 15.40 22.91 -4.31
C GLY A 196 16.34 22.13 -5.22
N VAL A 197 17.66 22.16 -4.99
CA VAL A 197 18.63 21.52 -5.88
C VAL A 197 18.42 20.01 -5.95
N ASP A 198 18.07 19.37 -4.84
CA ASP A 198 17.81 17.92 -4.76
C ASP A 198 16.49 17.50 -5.41
N LEU A 199 15.59 18.45 -5.65
CA LEU A 199 14.30 18.22 -6.32
C LEU A 199 14.41 18.32 -7.85
N LEU A 200 15.54 18.83 -8.37
CA LEU A 200 15.81 18.89 -9.80
C LEU A 200 15.86 17.47 -10.39
N ASN A 201 15.15 17.26 -11.49
CA ASN A 201 15.03 15.97 -12.19
C ASN A 201 14.25 14.86 -11.44
N THR A 202 13.48 15.23 -10.42
CA THR A 202 12.54 14.30 -9.76
C THR A 202 11.12 14.44 -10.33
N GLY A 203 10.26 13.45 -10.09
CA GLY A 203 8.87 13.49 -10.50
C GLY A 203 8.62 13.08 -11.94
N THR A 204 7.41 13.38 -12.43
CA THR A 204 6.96 12.98 -13.77
C THR A 204 7.50 13.88 -14.89
N GLY A 205 8.18 14.98 -14.55
CA GLY A 205 8.61 16.02 -15.49
C GLY A 205 7.47 16.94 -15.95
N LYS A 206 6.24 16.75 -15.47
CA LYS A 206 5.12 17.68 -15.73
C LYS A 206 5.16 18.93 -14.87
N VAL A 207 5.74 18.82 -13.68
CA VAL A 207 5.89 19.91 -12.73
C VAL A 207 7.38 20.15 -12.56
N ASN A 208 7.84 21.30 -13.04
CA ASN A 208 9.23 21.72 -12.88
C ASN A 208 9.35 22.76 -11.78
N ILE A 209 10.56 22.92 -11.25
CA ILE A 209 10.87 24.00 -10.32
C ILE A 209 10.77 25.33 -11.08
N VAL A 210 10.07 26.30 -10.50
CA VAL A 210 9.93 27.64 -11.08
C VAL A 210 11.22 28.43 -10.85
N SER A 211 11.91 28.88 -11.90
CA SER A 211 12.92 29.94 -11.79
C SER A 211 12.20 31.29 -11.70
N LEU A 212 12.58 32.10 -10.71
CA LEU A 212 12.03 33.45 -10.51
C LEU A 212 13.10 34.53 -10.74
N ASP A 213 14.19 34.17 -11.43
CA ASP A 213 15.35 35.03 -11.69
C ASP A 213 15.38 35.60 -13.12
N ASP A 214 14.38 35.31 -13.96
CA ASP A 214 14.22 35.84 -15.33
C ASP A 214 13.15 36.95 -15.37
#